data_AF-I3STW7-F1
#
_entry.id   AF-I3STW7-F1
#
_cell.length_a   1.000
_cell.length_b   1.000
_cell.length_c   1.000
_cell.angle_alpha   90.00
_cell.angle_beta   90.00
_cell.angle_gamma   90.00
#
_symmetry.space_group_name_H-M   'P 1'
#
loop_
_entity.id
_entity.type
_entity.pdbx_description
1 polymer ?
#
loop_
_entity_poly.entity_id
_entity_poly.type
_entity_poly.pdbx_seq_one_letter_code
_entity_poly.pdbx_strand_id
1 'polypeptide(L)'
;MVQKKVGVTGFGMGGALAIAGSIRFPPSFDAIVSFHGAPPRQDDPSYASAPVQAHFGELDDFVGFSDVKTAKELEENFKESEYPYEVHIYPGKGHAFMDSMILPDEDDAEVQLAWSRFKEWMTRYLYSDMIAVKL
;
A
#
# COMPACT_ATOMS: atom_id res chain seq x y z
N MET A 1 19.01 -8.55 -20.86
CA MET A 1 17.80 -9.25 -20.41
C MET A 1 17.01 -8.24 -19.58
N VAL A 2 15.75 -7.98 -19.90
CA VAL A 2 14.90 -7.14 -19.03
C VAL A 2 14.54 -8.00 -17.82
N GLN A 3 14.97 -7.60 -16.62
CA GLN A 3 14.54 -8.22 -15.38
C GLN A 3 13.03 -8.01 -15.26
N LYS A 4 12.26 -9.08 -15.04
CA LYS A 4 10.81 -8.96 -14.86
C LYS A 4 10.55 -8.34 -13.49
N LYS A 5 9.93 -7.17 -13.47
CA LYS A 5 9.48 -6.52 -12.23
C LYS A 5 8.20 -7.15 -11.72
N VAL A 6 8.07 -7.29 -10.41
CA VAL A 6 6.91 -7.90 -9.73
C VAL A 6 6.30 -6.90 -8.77
N GLY A 7 5.04 -6.54 -9.00
CA GLY A 7 4.25 -5.78 -8.04
C GLY A 7 3.28 -6.66 -7.27
N VAL A 8 3.06 -6.36 -6.00
CA VAL A 8 2.12 -7.09 -5.15
C VAL A 8 1.11 -6.13 -4.55
N THR A 9 -0.16 -6.51 -4.58
CA THR A 9 -1.22 -5.79 -3.90
C THR A 9 -2.21 -6.76 -3.27
N GLY A 10 -2.92 -6.30 -2.26
CA GLY A 10 -3.96 -7.08 -1.63
C GLY A 10 -4.86 -6.23 -0.73
N PHE A 11 -5.97 -6.85 -0.36
CA PHE A 11 -7.04 -6.28 0.44
C PHE A 11 -7.11 -7.01 1.78
N GLY A 12 -7.22 -6.27 2.88
CA GLY A 12 -7.36 -6.81 4.22
C GLY A 12 -6.12 -7.63 4.56
N MET A 13 -6.33 -8.90 4.89
CA MET A 13 -5.23 -9.83 5.16
C MET A 13 -4.25 -9.95 3.97
N GLY A 14 -4.74 -9.83 2.74
CA GLY A 14 -3.88 -9.82 1.56
C GLY A 14 -2.94 -8.61 1.52
N GLY A 15 -3.40 -7.44 1.98
CA GLY A 15 -2.58 -6.23 2.06
C GLY A 15 -1.51 -6.35 3.15
N ALA A 16 -1.90 -6.84 4.33
CA ALA A 16 -0.98 -7.12 5.43
C ALA A 16 0.11 -8.13 5.01
N LEU A 17 -0.26 -9.20 4.30
CA LEU A 17 0.67 -10.19 3.77
C LEU A 17 1.59 -9.63 2.68
N ALA A 18 1.12 -8.66 1.88
CA ALA A 18 1.97 -8.02 0.88
C ALA A 18 3.12 -7.24 1.53
N ILE A 19 2.85 -6.50 2.61
CA ILE A 19 3.87 -5.78 3.39
C ILE A 19 4.76 -6.78 4.15
N ALA A 20 4.18 -7.75 4.86
CA ALA A 20 4.97 -8.78 5.56
C ALA A 20 5.86 -9.58 4.60
N GLY A 21 5.40 -9.81 3.37
CA GLY A 21 6.17 -10.48 2.33
C GLY A 21 7.41 -9.70 1.91
N SER A 22 7.32 -8.36 1.77
CA SER A 22 8.48 -7.54 1.43
C SER A 22 9.51 -7.45 2.56
N ILE A 23 9.09 -7.68 3.81
CA ILE A 23 9.98 -7.77 4.97
C ILE A 23 10.67 -9.14 5.03
N ARG A 24 9.91 -10.22 4.86
CA ARG A 24 10.40 -11.59 5.12
C ARG A 24 11.12 -12.24 3.95
N PHE A 25 10.91 -11.78 2.72
CA PHE A 25 11.46 -12.41 1.51
C PHE A 25 12.22 -11.43 0.60
N PRO A 26 13.30 -10.78 1.05
CA PRO A 26 14.11 -9.92 0.19
C PRO A 26 15.04 -10.71 -0.76
N PRO A 27 15.31 -10.24 -1.99
CA PRO A 27 14.62 -9.23 -2.80
C PRO A 27 13.60 -9.88 -3.75
N SER A 28 12.30 -9.82 -3.44
CA SER A 28 11.27 -10.52 -4.24
C SER A 28 10.28 -9.60 -4.97
N PHE A 29 10.18 -8.32 -4.60
CA PHE A 29 9.15 -7.41 -5.12
C PHE A 29 9.71 -6.04 -5.44
N ASP A 30 9.09 -5.35 -6.40
CA ASP A 30 9.50 -4.04 -6.90
C ASP A 30 8.51 -2.92 -6.50
N ALA A 31 7.28 -3.29 -6.13
CA ALA A 31 6.28 -2.35 -5.62
C ALA A 31 5.22 -3.08 -4.79
N ILE A 32 4.83 -2.51 -3.65
CA ILE A 32 3.79 -3.04 -2.76
C ILE A 32 2.68 -2.01 -2.60
N VAL A 33 1.43 -2.46 -2.70
CA VAL A 33 0.26 -1.64 -2.29
C VAL A 33 -0.67 -2.44 -1.39
N SER A 34 -0.87 -1.97 -0.15
CA SER A 34 -1.80 -2.56 0.81
C SER A 34 -3.08 -1.75 0.92
N PHE A 35 -4.23 -2.42 0.79
CA PHE A 35 -5.52 -1.85 1.15
C PHE A 35 -6.00 -2.45 2.47
N HIS A 36 -6.31 -1.58 3.44
CA HIS A 36 -6.95 -1.88 4.72
C HIS A 36 -6.31 -3.05 5.49
N GLY A 37 -4.98 -3.02 5.61
CA GLY A 37 -4.25 -3.99 6.41
C GLY A 37 -2.80 -3.56 6.68
N ALA A 38 -2.42 -3.59 7.96
CA ALA A 38 -1.04 -3.47 8.40
C ALA A 38 -0.44 -4.87 8.64
N PRO A 39 0.89 -5.04 8.47
CA PRO A 39 1.54 -6.29 8.77
C PRO A 39 1.42 -6.65 10.26
N PRO A 40 1.58 -7.92 10.63
CA PRO A 40 1.65 -8.33 12.03
C PRO A 40 2.75 -7.58 12.80
N ARG A 41 2.54 -7.33 14.10
CA ARG A 41 3.46 -6.55 14.95
C ARG A 41 4.91 -7.06 14.97
N GLN A 42 5.13 -8.36 14.76
CA GLN A 42 6.48 -8.93 14.69
C GLN A 42 7.25 -8.59 13.40
N ASP A 43 6.56 -8.10 12.38
CA ASP A 43 7.14 -7.72 11.10
C ASP A 43 7.36 -6.21 11.08
N ASP A 44 8.60 -5.81 11.37
CA ASP A 44 9.00 -4.42 11.43
C ASP A 44 9.02 -3.79 10.03
N PRO A 45 8.15 -2.78 9.75
CA PRO A 45 8.03 -2.13 8.45
C PRO A 45 9.31 -1.45 7.94
N SER A 46 10.26 -1.12 8.82
CA SER A 46 11.55 -0.54 8.43
C SER A 46 12.39 -1.47 7.55
N TYR A 47 12.17 -2.79 7.65
CA TYR A 47 12.85 -3.80 6.84
C TYR A 47 12.15 -4.10 5.50
N ALA A 48 11.11 -3.37 5.12
CA ALA A 48 10.44 -3.57 3.84
C ALA A 48 11.44 -3.40 2.68
N SER A 49 11.58 -4.43 1.84
CA SER A 49 12.58 -4.45 0.77
C SER A 49 12.11 -3.85 -0.57
N ALA A 50 11.04 -3.07 -0.56
CA ALA A 50 10.40 -2.50 -1.74
C ALA A 50 9.58 -1.26 -1.36
N PRO A 51 9.29 -0.35 -2.30
CA PRO A 51 8.40 0.79 -2.07
C PRO A 51 6.99 0.34 -1.66
N VAL A 52 6.44 0.92 -0.58
CA VAL A 52 5.13 0.55 -0.03
C VAL A 52 4.13 1.72 -0.06
N GLN A 53 2.94 1.51 -0.63
CA GLN A 53 1.80 2.41 -0.45
C GLN A 53 0.71 1.70 0.36
N ALA A 54 0.16 2.33 1.39
CA ALA A 54 -0.87 1.75 2.25
C ALA A 54 -2.11 2.65 2.35
N HIS A 55 -3.31 2.05 2.37
CA HIS A 55 -4.59 2.75 2.30
C HIS A 55 -5.50 2.32 3.45
N PHE A 56 -6.01 3.28 4.24
CA PHE A 56 -6.83 3.04 5.43
C PHE A 56 -8.07 3.92 5.47
N GLY A 57 -9.17 3.42 6.03
CA GLY A 57 -10.36 4.22 6.27
C GLY A 57 -10.29 4.99 7.58
N GLU A 58 -10.77 6.23 7.63
CA GLU A 58 -10.86 7.02 8.87
C GLU A 58 -11.77 6.38 9.93
N LEU A 59 -12.84 5.71 9.49
CA LEU A 59 -13.85 5.06 10.33
C LEU A 59 -13.61 3.55 10.46
N ASP A 60 -12.40 3.08 10.16
CA ASP A 60 -12.03 1.68 10.33
C ASP A 60 -11.73 1.40 11.81
N ASP A 61 -12.54 0.55 12.45
CA ASP A 61 -12.45 0.24 13.88
C ASP A 61 -11.67 -1.06 14.18
N PHE A 62 -10.98 -1.65 13.19
CA PHE A 62 -10.23 -2.90 13.37
C PHE A 62 -8.87 -2.65 14.05
N VAL A 63 -8.93 -2.61 15.39
CA VAL A 63 -7.79 -2.28 16.27
C VAL A 63 -6.59 -3.19 16.02
N GLY A 64 -5.42 -2.58 15.80
CA GLY A 64 -4.16 -3.29 15.61
C GLY A 64 -3.97 -3.83 14.19
N PHE A 65 -4.88 -3.50 13.27
CA PHE A 65 -4.87 -4.02 11.91
C PHE A 65 -5.09 -2.96 10.85
N SER A 66 -6.18 -2.19 10.94
CA SER A 66 -6.52 -1.19 9.92
C SER A 66 -7.12 0.09 10.48
N ASP A 67 -7.19 0.22 11.80
CA ASP A 67 -7.60 1.46 12.43
C ASP A 67 -6.58 2.60 12.24
N VAL A 68 -7.03 3.84 12.42
CA VAL A 68 -6.23 5.06 12.23
C VAL A 68 -4.97 5.10 13.09
N LYS A 69 -5.00 4.55 14.30
CA LYS A 69 -3.81 4.52 15.16
C LYS A 69 -2.78 3.56 14.57
N THR A 70 -3.19 2.37 14.14
CA THR A 70 -2.30 1.43 13.45
C THR A 70 -1.74 2.00 12.15
N ALA A 71 -2.54 2.72 11.35
CA ALA A 71 -2.06 3.40 10.15
C ALA A 71 -0.95 4.41 10.45
N LYS A 72 -1.10 5.22 11.50
CA LYS A 72 -0.10 6.21 11.94
C LYS A 72 1.16 5.55 12.50
N GLU A 73 1.01 4.49 13.30
CA GLU A 73 2.16 3.73 13.79
C GLU A 73 2.93 3.10 12.63
N LEU A 74 2.23 2.58 11.62
CA LEU A 74 2.84 2.07 10.40
C LEU A 74 3.63 3.15 9.65
N GLU A 75 3.07 4.35 9.49
CA GLU A 75 3.75 5.49 8.85
C GLU A 75 5.02 5.91 9.60
N GLU A 76 4.97 5.97 10.94
CA GLU A 76 6.14 6.27 11.76
C GLU A 76 7.24 5.22 11.59
N ASN A 77 6.89 3.93 11.59
CA ASN A 77 7.87 2.84 11.41
C ASN A 77 8.53 2.89 10.01
N PHE A 78 7.79 3.28 8.98
CA PHE A 78 8.35 3.41 7.63
C PHE A 78 9.39 4.53 7.49
N LYS A 79 9.45 5.51 8.40
CA LYS A 79 10.47 6.58 8.36
C LYS A 79 11.90 6.06 8.40
N GLU A 80 12.10 4.87 8.97
CA GLU A 80 13.40 4.22 9.06
C GLU A 80 13.69 3.30 7.85
N SER A 81 12.73 3.15 6.92
CA SER A 81 12.89 2.35 5.72
C SER A 81 13.84 3.00 4.71
N GLU A 82 14.64 2.18 4.03
CA GLU A 82 15.46 2.60 2.89
C GLU A 82 14.62 2.81 1.61
N TYR A 83 13.37 2.36 1.60
CA TYR A 83 12.47 2.43 0.43
C TYR A 83 11.39 3.51 0.61
N PRO A 84 10.96 4.15 -0.50
CA PRO A 84 9.86 5.10 -0.45
C PRO A 84 8.58 4.50 0.11
N TYR A 85 7.83 5.29 0.87
CA TYR A 85 6.55 4.87 1.40
C TYR A 85 5.51 5.99 1.28
N GLU A 86 4.24 5.60 1.28
CA GLU A 86 3.09 6.49 1.40
C GLU A 86 2.00 5.80 2.23
N VAL A 87 1.43 6.50 3.22
CA VAL A 87 0.28 6.04 3.99
C VAL A 87 -0.86 7.03 3.82
N HIS A 88 -2.01 6.54 3.35
CA HIS A 88 -3.18 7.35 3.05
C HIS A 88 -4.36 6.96 3.93
N ILE A 89 -4.98 7.94 4.58
CA ILE A 89 -6.20 7.78 5.39
C ILE A 89 -7.35 8.51 4.69
N TYR A 90 -8.44 7.80 4.42
CA TYR A 90 -9.57 8.30 3.61
C TYR A 90 -10.74 8.73 4.53
N PRO A 91 -11.15 10.01 4.49
CA PRO A 91 -12.16 10.53 5.40
C PRO A 91 -13.53 9.87 5.16
N GLY A 92 -14.26 9.59 6.24
CA GLY A 92 -15.60 8.99 6.17
C GLY A 92 -15.64 7.54 5.64
N LYS A 93 -14.49 6.88 5.43
CA LYS A 93 -14.42 5.49 4.95
C LYS A 93 -14.19 4.51 6.08
N GLY A 94 -14.97 3.43 6.09
CA GLY A 94 -14.79 2.32 7.01
C GLY A 94 -13.86 1.24 6.45
N HIS A 95 -13.83 0.10 7.13
CA HIS A 95 -13.11 -1.08 6.66
C HIS A 95 -13.61 -1.52 5.28
N ALA A 96 -12.70 -2.03 4.46
CA ALA A 96 -12.99 -2.58 3.14
C ALA A 96 -13.78 -1.64 2.20
N PHE A 97 -13.58 -0.31 2.30
CA PHE A 97 -14.24 0.66 1.41
C PHE A 97 -13.90 0.48 -0.08
N MET A 98 -12.82 -0.26 -0.38
CA MET A 98 -12.43 -0.64 -1.73
C MET A 98 -13.12 -1.93 -2.23
N ASP A 99 -13.73 -2.71 -1.33
CA ASP A 99 -14.38 -3.99 -1.61
C ASP A 99 -15.85 -3.78 -2.00
N SER A 100 -16.05 -3.08 -3.11
CA SER A 100 -17.37 -3.00 -3.74
C SER A 100 -17.62 -4.29 -4.51
N MET A 101 -18.43 -5.19 -3.95
CA MET A 101 -18.82 -6.45 -4.62
C MET A 101 -19.54 -6.24 -5.97
N ILE A 102 -19.89 -5.01 -6.34
CA ILE A 102 -20.62 -4.66 -7.56
C ILE A 102 -20.00 -3.39 -8.16
N LEU A 103 -18.86 -3.54 -8.84
CA LEU A 103 -18.10 -2.46 -9.51
C LEU A 103 -17.53 -1.42 -8.53
N PRO A 104 -16.33 -0.84 -8.81
CA PRO A 104 -15.89 0.35 -8.09
C PRO A 104 -17.04 1.35 -8.11
N ASP A 105 -17.45 1.84 -6.95
CA ASP A 105 -18.46 2.90 -6.89
C ASP A 105 -17.86 4.10 -7.65
N GLU A 106 -18.23 4.25 -8.92
CA GLU A 106 -17.61 5.22 -9.83
C GLU A 106 -17.86 6.65 -9.34
N ASP A 107 -18.91 6.83 -8.54
CA ASP A 107 -19.29 8.08 -7.92
C ASP A 107 -18.58 8.34 -6.57
N ASP A 108 -17.86 7.35 -6.02
CA ASP A 108 -17.15 7.49 -4.76
C ASP A 108 -15.75 8.08 -4.97
N ALA A 109 -15.63 9.37 -4.69
CA ALA A 109 -14.39 10.14 -4.88
C ALA A 109 -13.17 9.55 -4.17
N GLU A 110 -13.33 8.96 -2.98
CA GLU A 110 -12.20 8.39 -2.23
C GLU A 110 -11.76 7.04 -2.80
N VAL A 111 -12.69 6.24 -3.32
CA VAL A 111 -12.38 4.99 -4.05
C VAL A 111 -11.63 5.32 -5.34
N GLN A 112 -12.08 6.34 -6.09
CA GLN A 112 -11.39 6.79 -7.30
C GLN A 112 -9.99 7.33 -6.99
N LEU A 113 -9.85 8.11 -5.92
CA LEU A 113 -8.56 8.63 -5.47
C LEU A 113 -7.59 7.51 -5.08
N ALA A 114 -8.07 6.53 -4.31
CA ALA A 114 -7.27 5.36 -3.92
C ALA A 114 -6.79 4.56 -5.14
N TRP A 115 -7.67 4.34 -6.12
CA TRP A 115 -7.29 3.69 -7.38
C TRP A 115 -6.30 4.50 -8.22
N SER A 116 -6.42 5.83 -8.25
CA SER A 116 -5.45 6.70 -8.95
C SER A 116 -4.06 6.55 -8.35
N ARG A 117 -3.96 6.67 -7.01
CA ARG A 117 -2.71 6.51 -6.26
C ARG A 117 -2.07 5.15 -6.50
N PHE A 118 -2.86 4.07 -6.47
CA PHE A 118 -2.40 2.71 -6.78
C PHE A 118 -1.80 2.62 -8.19
N LYS A 119 -2.52 3.10 -9.21
CA LYS A 119 -2.05 3.07 -10.61
C LYS A 119 -0.77 3.87 -10.78
N GLU A 120 -0.69 5.05 -10.17
CA GLU A 120 0.50 5.89 -10.21
C GLU A 120 1.70 5.21 -9.54
N TRP A 121 1.51 4.60 -8.37
CA TRP A 121 2.54 3.86 -7.64
C TRP A 121 3.09 2.70 -8.47
N MET A 122 2.19 1.83 -8.96
CA MET A 122 2.57 0.67 -9.77
C MET A 122 3.24 1.09 -11.08
N THR A 123 2.76 2.15 -11.73
CA THR A 123 3.40 2.70 -12.94
C THR A 123 4.82 3.18 -12.65
N ARG A 124 5.00 3.97 -11.59
CA ARG A 124 6.30 4.54 -11.19
C ARG A 124 7.36 3.47 -10.97
N TYR A 125 7.01 2.39 -10.27
CA TYR A 125 8.01 1.39 -9.86
C TYR A 125 8.14 0.21 -10.84
N LEU A 126 7.06 -0.20 -11.51
CA LEU A 126 7.06 -1.37 -12.40
C LEU A 126 7.30 -1.04 -13.88
N TYR A 127 6.97 0.15 -14.35
CA TYR A 127 6.99 0.48 -15.79
C TYR A 127 7.98 1.59 -16.16
N SER A 128 8.93 1.91 -15.27
CA SER A 128 9.96 2.91 -15.54
C SER A 128 11.03 2.40 -16.52
N ASP A 129 10.76 2.55 -17.82
CA ASP A 129 11.75 2.77 -18.89
C ASP A 129 11.72 4.23 -19.38
N MET A 130 11.00 5.13 -18.70
CA MET A 130 10.84 6.51 -19.16
C MET A 130 11.91 7.41 -18.53
N ILE A 131 13.00 7.63 -19.27
CA ILE A 131 13.93 8.73 -19.02
C ILE A 131 13.17 10.04 -19.23
N ALA A 132 12.55 10.57 -18.18
CA ALA A 132 12.02 11.91 -18.19
C ALA A 132 13.18 12.91 -17.99
N VAL A 133 13.84 13.29 -19.10
CA VAL A 133 14.65 14.52 -19.10
C VAL A 133 13.67 15.69 -19.16
N LYS A 134 13.50 16.39 -18.04
CA LYS A 134 12.86 17.70 -18.03
C LYS A 134 13.95 18.71 -18.42
N LEU A 135 13.90 19.19 -19.67
CA LEU A 135 14.68 20.36 -20.11
C LEU A 135 14.09 21.63 -19.50
#